data_AF-A0A0D0VE45-F1
#
_entry.id   AF-A0A0D0VE45-F1
#
_cell.length_a   1.000
_cell.length_b   1.000
_cell.length_c   1.000
_cell.angle_alpha   90.00
_cell.angle_beta   90.00
_cell.angle_gamma   90.00
#
_symmetry.space_group_name_H-M   'P 1'
#
loop_
_entity.id
_entity.type
_entity.pdbx_description
1 polymer ?
#
loop_
_entity_poly.entity_id
_entity_poly.type
_entity_poly.pdbx_seq_one_letter_code
_entity_poly.pdbx_strand_id
1 'polypeptide(L)'
;MSKLAVLAAVLGLVRSTTAEQITLGPTAYTASGAFPTSFFSEYYNDPTQTMSQVQPKISDSVLNKTYLPGLTGPNTIPTNDTADPLYYPPIRLHGSAASNLYQNVTDQIKNIVAGDTSSNCSKCINSLTVASSLAKEAPELVPHLLVSLCNYYGFASEAGCNVYTAKAQGPFYAQVLEYAVSGYDGQYLCQNFINKSECKRPPLDFWTKPKPINAKPPVPKGTDRIKVLHMSDFHIDPRHATGSEGNCTSGLCCRRGNPVESLNSNYTASVPVPRYGYFLCDTPGALGAAAVEAIPVLTGTDENDAFNMTIFTGDMVSHDPYYELSRDYIEYTETTLYNLWKQTLNPTSPLYAAIGNHDSYQQAFDPPLPFPINLGNNRVGTMSILQDCGKARDGLMGKLLKRLRPTMALTLFNMRQTSRSLPSTLISGTAPTSLLTSTLLILITLASSNF
;
A
#
# COMPACT_ATOMS: atom_id res chain seq x y z
N MET A 1 57.77 -46.73 -15.75
CA MET A 1 57.58 -45.60 -14.82
C MET A 1 58.11 -44.35 -15.54
N SER A 2 57.35 -43.83 -16.51
CA SER A 2 56.53 -42.59 -16.44
C SER A 2 57.39 -41.36 -16.16
N LYS A 3 57.88 -40.64 -17.19
CA LYS A 3 57.18 -39.50 -17.82
C LYS A 3 56.34 -38.70 -16.81
N LEU A 4 56.90 -37.61 -16.27
CA LEU A 4 56.17 -36.37 -16.02
C LEU A 4 57.19 -35.22 -15.85
N ALA A 5 57.55 -34.62 -16.97
CA ALA A 5 58.12 -33.28 -17.02
C ALA A 5 56.98 -32.30 -17.27
N VAL A 6 57.13 -31.07 -16.74
CA VAL A 6 56.43 -29.85 -17.17
C VAL A 6 54.93 -29.78 -16.84
N LEU A 7 54.58 -29.16 -15.70
CA LEU A 7 53.52 -28.14 -15.61
C LEU A 7 53.41 -27.65 -14.15
N ALA A 8 53.81 -26.41 -13.89
CA ALA A 8 53.17 -25.48 -12.93
C ALA A 8 54.03 -24.21 -12.71
N ALA A 9 54.64 -23.67 -13.77
CA ALA A 9 55.08 -22.29 -13.80
C ALA A 9 53.99 -21.44 -14.47
N VAL A 10 52.80 -21.38 -13.85
CA VAL A 10 51.80 -20.33 -14.09
C VAL A 10 51.02 -20.17 -12.77
N LEU A 11 51.63 -19.58 -11.74
CA LEU A 11 50.84 -18.82 -10.79
C LEU A 11 50.32 -17.62 -11.59
N GLY A 12 49.13 -17.80 -12.17
CA GLY A 12 48.40 -16.71 -12.78
C GLY A 12 48.29 -15.60 -11.74
N LEU A 13 48.78 -14.42 -12.09
CA LEU A 13 48.32 -13.19 -11.47
C LEU A 13 46.79 -13.19 -11.60
N VAL A 14 46.10 -13.66 -10.56
CA VAL A 14 44.73 -13.25 -10.32
C VAL A 14 44.85 -11.77 -10.01
N ARG A 15 44.79 -10.95 -11.06
CA ARG A 15 44.40 -9.55 -10.91
C ARG A 15 43.03 -9.61 -10.27
N SER A 16 42.99 -9.51 -8.94
CA SER A 16 41.82 -8.99 -8.27
C SER A 16 41.62 -7.63 -8.89
N THR A 17 40.76 -7.54 -9.89
CA THR A 17 40.22 -6.27 -10.34
C THR A 17 39.49 -5.74 -9.12
N THR A 18 40.17 -4.88 -8.35
CA THR A 18 39.53 -4.06 -7.34
C THR A 18 38.37 -3.39 -8.06
N ALA A 19 37.14 -3.74 -7.67
CA ALA A 19 35.96 -3.06 -8.18
C ALA A 19 36.22 -1.57 -7.97
N GLU A 20 36.19 -0.80 -9.06
CA GLU A 20 36.35 0.64 -9.04
C GLU A 20 35.38 1.19 -7.97
N GLN A 21 35.94 1.89 -6.98
CA GLN A 21 35.17 2.45 -5.88
C GLN A 21 34.18 3.44 -6.49
N ILE A 22 32.87 3.18 -6.30
CA ILE A 22 31.84 4.14 -6.70
C ILE A 22 32.03 5.37 -5.81
N THR A 23 32.38 6.50 -6.42
CA THR A 23 32.45 7.77 -5.70
C THR A 23 31.03 8.31 -5.61
N LEU A 24 30.44 8.24 -4.42
CA LEU A 24 29.17 8.87 -4.10
C LEU A 24 29.41 10.32 -3.67
N GLY A 25 28.31 11.05 -3.44
CA GLY A 25 28.38 12.38 -2.87
C GLY A 25 28.78 12.40 -1.38
N PRO A 26 28.52 13.50 -0.67
CA PRO A 26 28.80 13.59 0.76
C PRO A 26 28.01 12.55 1.56
N THR A 27 28.48 12.23 2.76
CA THR A 27 27.82 11.26 3.66
C THR A 27 26.58 11.82 4.36
N ALA A 28 26.32 13.12 4.24
CA ALA A 28 25.21 13.80 4.88
C ALA A 28 24.73 14.98 4.03
N TYR A 29 23.44 15.28 4.13
CA TYR A 29 22.80 16.43 3.52
C TYR A 29 22.05 17.20 4.61
N THR A 30 22.16 18.52 4.61
CA THR A 30 21.42 19.40 5.52
C THR A 30 20.39 20.18 4.72
N ALA A 31 19.12 19.91 4.96
CA ALA A 31 18.02 20.58 4.28
C ALA A 31 17.94 22.06 4.66
N SER A 32 17.49 22.88 3.72
CA SER A 32 17.11 24.27 4.01
C SER A 32 15.93 24.31 4.97
N GLY A 33 15.93 25.25 5.92
CA GLY A 33 14.77 25.48 6.78
C GLY A 33 13.55 26.01 6.02
N ALA A 34 13.77 26.68 4.89
CA ALA A 34 12.70 27.11 3.99
C ALA A 34 12.30 25.97 3.05
N PHE A 35 11.01 25.85 2.76
CA PHE A 35 10.54 24.84 1.81
C PHE A 35 11.00 25.19 0.38
N PRO A 36 11.45 24.21 -0.42
CA PRO A 36 11.83 24.44 -1.82
C PRO A 36 10.60 24.74 -2.67
N THR A 37 10.28 26.02 -2.84
CA THR A 37 9.04 26.45 -3.52
C THR A 37 9.03 26.14 -5.01
N SER A 38 10.17 25.81 -5.61
CA SER A 38 10.30 25.42 -7.02
C SER A 38 9.72 24.04 -7.36
N PHE A 39 9.40 23.22 -6.36
CA PHE A 39 8.85 21.87 -6.58
C PHE A 39 7.42 21.86 -7.13
N PHE A 40 6.67 22.93 -6.92
CA PHE A 40 5.30 23.07 -7.39
C PHE A 40 5.09 24.50 -7.89
N SER A 41 4.23 24.66 -8.91
CA SER A 41 3.99 25.96 -9.53
C SER A 41 3.21 26.93 -8.64
N GLU A 42 2.30 26.40 -7.81
CA GLU A 42 1.40 27.17 -6.98
C GLU A 42 1.18 26.49 -5.63
N TYR A 43 0.82 27.28 -4.61
CA TYR A 43 0.51 26.84 -3.25
C TYR A 43 -0.74 27.56 -2.74
N TYR A 44 -1.51 26.88 -1.90
CA TYR A 44 -2.66 27.49 -1.21
C TYR A 44 -2.26 28.35 -0.02
N ASN A 45 -1.07 28.14 0.52
CA ASN A 45 -0.49 28.89 1.62
C ASN A 45 0.94 29.31 1.31
N ASP A 46 1.45 30.30 2.05
CA ASP A 46 2.84 30.73 1.92
C ASP A 46 3.77 29.69 2.57
N PRO A 47 4.65 29.02 1.82
CA PRO A 47 5.48 27.92 2.30
C PRO A 47 6.71 28.43 3.08
N THR A 48 6.46 29.21 4.12
CA THR A 48 7.48 29.82 4.99
C THR A 48 8.16 28.79 5.89
N GLN A 49 9.24 29.21 6.57
CA GLN A 49 9.97 28.39 7.56
C GLN A 49 9.10 28.00 8.77
N THR A 50 8.07 28.79 9.07
CA THR A 50 7.19 28.59 10.24
C THR A 50 5.81 28.06 9.87
N MET A 51 5.54 27.83 8.58
CA MET A 51 4.28 27.24 8.16
C MET A 51 4.13 25.83 8.75
N SER A 52 2.96 25.54 9.36
CA SER A 52 2.68 24.24 9.98
C SER A 52 2.87 23.08 9.01
N GLN A 53 2.43 23.26 7.77
CA GLN A 53 2.55 22.31 6.69
C GLN A 53 2.30 23.02 5.36
N VAL A 54 3.10 22.69 4.35
CA VAL A 54 2.95 23.24 3.00
C VAL A 54 1.78 22.60 2.28
N GLN A 55 1.03 23.39 1.51
CA GLN A 55 -0.11 22.91 0.72
C GLN A 55 0.08 23.28 -0.74
N PRO A 56 0.82 22.45 -1.52
CA PRO A 56 0.88 22.58 -2.96
C PRO A 56 -0.52 22.58 -3.59
N LYS A 57 -0.72 23.44 -4.58
CA LYS A 57 -1.95 23.44 -5.38
C LYS A 57 -1.75 22.51 -6.57
N ILE A 58 -2.42 21.37 -6.52
CA ILE A 58 -2.23 20.27 -7.46
C ILE A 58 -3.44 20.17 -8.40
N SER A 59 -3.14 20.00 -9.68
CA SER A 59 -4.12 19.74 -10.73
C SER A 59 -3.81 18.41 -11.42
N ASP A 60 -4.82 17.60 -11.61
CA ASP A 60 -4.77 16.36 -12.38
C ASP A 60 -5.26 16.64 -13.81
N SER A 61 -4.37 16.46 -14.79
CA SER A 61 -4.66 16.64 -16.22
C SER A 61 -5.56 15.57 -16.80
N VAL A 62 -5.53 14.35 -16.25
CA VAL A 62 -6.33 13.21 -16.69
C VAL A 62 -7.76 13.35 -16.19
N LEU A 63 -7.93 13.74 -14.93
CA LEU A 63 -9.25 13.97 -14.32
C LEU A 63 -9.80 15.38 -14.60
N ASN A 64 -8.98 16.26 -15.17
CA ASN A 64 -9.29 17.67 -15.44
C ASN A 64 -9.86 18.38 -14.20
N LYS A 65 -9.15 18.24 -13.07
CA LYS A 65 -9.59 18.72 -11.76
C LYS A 65 -8.42 19.34 -10.98
N THR A 66 -8.71 20.35 -10.19
CA THR A 66 -7.80 20.90 -9.17
C THR A 66 -8.31 20.50 -7.78
N TYR A 67 -7.44 19.93 -6.95
CA TYR A 67 -7.80 19.49 -5.60
C TYR A 67 -7.94 20.66 -4.64
N LEU A 68 -8.98 20.65 -3.80
CA LEU A 68 -9.31 21.74 -2.89
C LEU A 68 -8.36 21.81 -1.68
N PRO A 69 -8.09 23.00 -1.12
CA PRO A 69 -7.19 23.16 0.05
C PRO A 69 -7.68 22.40 1.29
N GLY A 70 -9.00 22.24 1.45
CA GLY A 70 -9.57 21.51 2.57
C GLY A 70 -9.15 20.03 2.64
N LEU A 71 -8.68 19.47 1.51
CA LEU A 71 -8.26 18.07 1.42
C LEU A 71 -6.97 17.79 2.20
N THR A 72 -6.08 18.79 2.26
CA THR A 72 -4.71 18.68 2.82
C THR A 72 -4.48 19.61 4.02
N GLY A 73 -5.43 20.48 4.34
CA GLY A 73 -5.32 21.36 5.50
C GLY A 73 -5.27 20.59 6.83
N PRO A 74 -4.28 20.87 7.71
CA PRO A 74 -4.20 20.22 9.04
C PRO A 74 -5.38 20.55 9.98
N ASN A 75 -6.16 21.58 9.66
CA ASN A 75 -7.33 22.01 10.42
C ASN A 75 -8.67 21.61 9.78
N THR A 76 -8.63 20.93 8.64
CA THR A 76 -9.81 20.60 7.82
C THR A 76 -9.96 19.10 7.60
N ILE A 77 -9.26 18.28 8.40
CA ILE A 77 -9.37 16.82 8.35
C ILE A 77 -10.84 16.45 8.63
N PRO A 78 -11.52 15.76 7.71
CA PRO A 78 -12.92 15.39 7.89
C PRO A 78 -13.04 14.32 8.96
N THR A 79 -14.06 14.40 9.83
CA THR A 79 -14.36 13.31 10.79
C THR A 79 -14.86 12.04 10.11
N ASN A 80 -15.55 12.18 8.97
CA ASN A 80 -16.00 11.08 8.14
C ASN A 80 -16.03 11.53 6.69
N ASP A 81 -15.69 10.61 5.78
CA ASP A 81 -15.93 10.77 4.37
C ASP A 81 -17.42 10.60 4.05
N THR A 82 -17.99 11.67 3.53
CA THR A 82 -19.37 11.73 3.06
C THR A 82 -19.46 12.10 1.59
N ALA A 83 -18.32 12.36 0.94
CA ALA A 83 -18.26 12.74 -0.46
C ALA A 83 -18.31 11.50 -1.34
N ASP A 84 -17.59 10.44 -0.94
CA ASP A 84 -17.55 9.21 -1.71
C ASP A 84 -18.79 8.33 -1.51
N PRO A 85 -19.37 7.78 -2.59
CA PRO A 85 -20.47 6.83 -2.48
C PRO A 85 -20.05 5.55 -1.76
N LEU A 86 -20.90 5.10 -0.84
CA LEU A 86 -20.81 3.78 -0.21
C LEU A 86 -21.50 2.75 -1.09
N TYR A 87 -20.80 1.64 -1.38
CA TYR A 87 -21.33 0.57 -2.20
C TYR A 87 -21.60 -0.68 -1.35
N TYR A 88 -22.83 -1.16 -1.43
CA TYR A 88 -23.28 -2.40 -0.80
C TYR A 88 -23.78 -3.40 -1.85
N PRO A 89 -23.87 -4.69 -1.49
CA PRO A 89 -24.71 -5.66 -2.20
C PRO A 89 -26.16 -5.18 -2.39
N PRO A 90 -26.93 -5.77 -3.32
CA PRO A 90 -28.35 -5.47 -3.47
C PRO A 90 -29.13 -5.72 -2.18
N ILE A 91 -29.85 -4.71 -1.71
CA ILE A 91 -30.68 -4.81 -0.51
C ILE A 91 -32.00 -5.52 -0.85
N ARG A 92 -32.39 -6.53 -0.06
CA ARG A 92 -33.61 -7.33 -0.29
C ARG A 92 -34.63 -7.21 0.85
N LEU A 93 -34.15 -7.03 2.08
CA LEU A 93 -34.97 -6.85 3.27
C LEU A 93 -34.81 -5.45 3.84
N HIS A 94 -35.91 -4.92 4.38
CA HIS A 94 -35.97 -3.61 5.03
C HIS A 94 -36.73 -3.68 6.35
N GLY A 95 -36.61 -2.62 7.16
CA GLY A 95 -37.43 -2.41 8.35
C GLY A 95 -37.31 -3.54 9.39
N SER A 96 -38.46 -3.99 9.91
CA SER A 96 -38.54 -5.01 10.96
C SER A 96 -38.01 -6.37 10.50
N ALA A 97 -38.22 -6.75 9.23
CA ALA A 97 -37.72 -8.01 8.69
C ALA A 97 -36.18 -8.06 8.70
N ALA A 98 -35.52 -6.97 8.25
CA ALA A 98 -34.07 -6.84 8.31
C ALA A 98 -33.54 -6.85 9.75
N SER A 99 -34.23 -6.13 10.65
CA SER A 99 -33.86 -6.07 12.07
C SER A 99 -33.96 -7.43 12.76
N ASN A 100 -35.02 -8.20 12.47
CA ASN A 100 -35.20 -9.55 12.98
C ASN A 100 -34.11 -10.51 12.46
N LEU A 101 -33.75 -10.39 11.18
CA LEU A 101 -32.64 -11.17 10.61
C LEU A 101 -31.32 -10.83 11.29
N TYR A 102 -31.02 -9.55 11.50
CA TYR A 102 -29.81 -9.11 12.21
C TYR A 102 -29.71 -9.70 13.63
N GLN A 103 -30.79 -9.66 14.41
CA GLN A 103 -30.78 -10.23 15.77
C GLN A 103 -30.57 -11.74 15.72
N ASN A 104 -31.30 -12.45 14.86
CA ASN A 104 -31.18 -13.88 14.69
C ASN A 104 -29.74 -14.29 14.27
N VAL A 105 -29.16 -13.60 13.29
CA VAL A 105 -27.77 -13.81 12.85
C VAL A 105 -26.79 -13.56 14.00
N THR A 106 -26.98 -12.49 14.77
CA THR A 106 -26.12 -12.15 15.91
C THR A 106 -26.16 -13.26 16.97
N ASP A 107 -27.35 -13.72 17.34
CA ASP A 107 -27.54 -14.78 18.34
C ASP A 107 -27.01 -16.13 17.86
N GLN A 108 -27.24 -16.47 16.59
CA GLN A 108 -26.68 -17.68 15.99
C GLN A 108 -25.16 -17.68 16.02
N ILE A 109 -24.51 -16.57 15.65
CA ILE A 109 -23.04 -16.45 15.73
C ILE A 109 -22.56 -16.61 17.17
N LYS A 110 -23.22 -15.97 18.14
CA LYS A 110 -22.89 -16.14 19.57
C LYS A 110 -23.00 -17.59 20.02
N ASN A 111 -24.07 -18.28 19.62
CA ASN A 111 -24.27 -19.69 19.94
C ASN A 111 -23.22 -20.60 19.29
N ILE A 112 -22.84 -20.35 18.04
CA ILE A 112 -21.78 -21.09 17.34
C ILE A 112 -20.44 -20.93 18.07
N VAL A 113 -20.08 -19.70 18.44
CA VAL A 113 -18.81 -19.43 19.14
C VAL A 113 -18.78 -20.06 20.52
N ALA A 114 -19.90 -20.01 21.25
CA ALA A 114 -20.03 -20.56 22.60
C ALA A 114 -20.09 -22.10 22.66
N GLY A 115 -20.54 -22.78 21.60
CA GLY A 115 -20.69 -24.25 21.63
C GLY A 115 -19.37 -25.01 21.68
N ASP A 116 -19.25 -26.10 22.44
CA ASP A 116 -17.96 -26.77 22.67
C ASP A 116 -17.61 -27.90 21.68
N THR A 117 -18.52 -28.24 20.77
CA THR A 117 -18.43 -29.48 19.98
C THR A 117 -17.63 -29.36 18.68
N SER A 118 -17.17 -28.16 18.31
CA SER A 118 -16.48 -27.90 17.05
C SER A 118 -15.17 -27.15 17.25
N SER A 119 -14.21 -27.37 16.35
CA SER A 119 -12.93 -26.65 16.37
C SER A 119 -13.12 -25.14 16.18
N ASN A 120 -12.21 -24.32 16.69
CA ASN A 120 -12.24 -22.86 16.48
C ASN A 120 -12.32 -22.47 14.99
N CYS A 121 -11.72 -23.27 14.12
CA CYS A 121 -11.77 -23.04 12.68
C CYS A 121 -13.18 -23.28 12.13
N SER A 122 -13.80 -24.39 12.52
CA SER A 122 -15.18 -24.72 12.16
C SER A 122 -16.16 -23.66 12.67
N LYS A 123 -16.00 -23.20 13.92
CA LYS A 123 -16.81 -22.11 14.50
C LYS A 123 -16.70 -20.85 13.67
N CYS A 124 -15.48 -20.48 13.27
CA CYS A 124 -15.25 -19.30 12.45
C CYS A 124 -15.94 -19.41 11.08
N ILE A 125 -15.72 -20.50 10.34
CA ILE A 125 -16.32 -20.71 9.00
C ILE A 125 -17.86 -20.74 9.09
N ASN A 126 -18.41 -21.40 10.11
CA ASN A 126 -19.85 -21.43 10.33
C ASN A 126 -20.40 -20.03 10.67
N SER A 127 -19.68 -19.24 11.48
CA SER A 127 -20.05 -17.87 11.79
C SER A 127 -20.02 -16.97 10.55
N LEU A 128 -19.01 -17.10 9.69
CA LEU A 128 -18.96 -16.42 8.39
C LEU A 128 -20.15 -16.83 7.52
N THR A 129 -20.50 -18.12 7.49
CA THR A 129 -21.65 -18.62 6.72
C THR A 129 -22.97 -18.00 7.16
N VAL A 130 -23.17 -17.85 8.47
CA VAL A 130 -24.36 -17.17 9.02
C VAL A 130 -24.33 -15.66 8.71
N ALA A 131 -23.18 -15.00 8.89
CA ALA A 131 -23.01 -13.59 8.53
C ALA A 131 -23.29 -13.30 7.05
N SER A 132 -22.97 -14.24 6.15
CA SER A 132 -23.28 -14.15 4.72
C SER A 132 -24.78 -14.04 4.43
N SER A 133 -25.65 -14.67 5.24
CA SER A 133 -27.10 -14.49 5.05
C SER A 133 -27.55 -13.05 5.33
N LEU A 134 -26.91 -12.36 6.29
CA LEU A 134 -27.18 -10.95 6.54
C LEU A 134 -26.66 -10.11 5.37
N ALA A 135 -25.46 -10.39 4.88
CA ALA A 135 -24.87 -9.68 3.75
C ALA A 135 -25.71 -9.78 2.45
N LYS A 136 -26.34 -10.93 2.20
CA LYS A 136 -27.17 -11.16 1.00
C LYS A 136 -28.54 -10.48 1.06
N GLU A 137 -29.08 -10.30 2.26
CA GLU A 137 -30.48 -9.87 2.44
C GLU A 137 -30.59 -8.44 2.98
N ALA A 138 -29.75 -8.06 3.95
CA ALA A 138 -29.71 -6.73 4.57
C ALA A 138 -28.25 -6.25 4.79
N PRO A 139 -27.48 -6.01 3.70
CA PRO A 139 -26.05 -5.72 3.76
C PRO A 139 -25.68 -4.48 4.57
N GLU A 140 -26.55 -3.48 4.66
CA GLU A 140 -26.32 -2.25 5.45
C GLU A 140 -26.21 -2.51 6.96
N LEU A 141 -26.70 -3.67 7.44
CA LEU A 141 -26.59 -4.08 8.85
C LEU A 141 -25.30 -4.84 9.14
N VAL A 142 -24.50 -5.20 8.13
CA VAL A 142 -23.23 -5.90 8.32
C VAL A 142 -22.20 -5.06 9.10
N PRO A 143 -21.99 -3.75 8.81
CA PRO A 143 -21.12 -2.90 9.62
C PRO A 143 -21.47 -2.94 11.12
N HIS A 144 -22.77 -2.85 11.43
CA HIS A 144 -23.27 -2.92 12.81
C HIS A 144 -22.96 -4.27 13.46
N LEU A 145 -23.16 -5.37 12.72
CA LEU A 145 -22.86 -6.73 13.20
C LEU A 145 -21.36 -6.86 13.52
N LEU A 146 -20.49 -6.44 12.62
CA LEU A 146 -19.04 -6.58 12.76
C LEU A 146 -18.50 -5.74 13.93
N VAL A 147 -18.93 -4.48 14.06
CA VAL A 147 -18.57 -3.63 15.20
C VAL A 147 -19.07 -4.26 16.51
N SER A 148 -20.33 -4.71 16.55
CA SER A 148 -20.91 -5.33 17.75
C SER A 148 -20.17 -6.58 18.19
N LEU A 149 -19.82 -7.47 17.25
CA LEU A 149 -19.09 -8.70 17.56
C LEU A 149 -17.63 -8.42 17.95
N CYS A 150 -16.97 -7.47 17.27
CA CYS A 150 -15.62 -7.05 17.60
C CYS A 150 -15.51 -6.55 19.05
N ASN A 151 -16.43 -5.68 19.45
CA ASN A 151 -16.51 -5.17 20.83
C ASN A 151 -16.89 -6.27 21.83
N TYR A 152 -17.89 -7.09 21.49
CA TYR A 152 -18.37 -8.15 22.39
C TYR A 152 -17.29 -9.18 22.74
N TYR A 153 -16.47 -9.58 21.77
CA TYR A 153 -15.39 -10.54 21.98
C TYR A 153 -14.03 -9.91 22.32
N GLY A 154 -13.93 -8.57 22.35
CA GLY A 154 -12.69 -7.86 22.61
C GLY A 154 -11.60 -8.18 21.58
N PHE A 155 -11.97 -8.27 20.29
CA PHE A 155 -10.99 -8.53 19.23
C PHE A 155 -10.05 -7.36 18.97
N ALA A 156 -10.50 -6.14 19.29
CA ALA A 156 -9.70 -4.92 19.29
C ALA A 156 -10.21 -3.96 20.38
N SER A 157 -9.55 -2.81 20.55
CA SER A 157 -10.13 -1.70 21.30
C SER A 157 -11.39 -1.18 20.60
N GLU A 158 -12.23 -0.41 21.31
CA GLU A 158 -13.43 0.21 20.73
C GLU A 158 -13.08 1.04 19.48
N ALA A 159 -12.02 1.85 19.56
CA ALA A 159 -11.49 2.59 18.43
C ALA A 159 -10.97 1.67 17.31
N GLY A 160 -10.35 0.54 17.65
CA GLY A 160 -9.90 -0.45 16.67
C GLY A 160 -11.05 -1.12 15.91
N CYS A 161 -12.20 -1.32 16.57
CA CYS A 161 -13.40 -1.86 15.92
C CYS A 161 -14.04 -0.88 14.93
N ASN A 162 -13.67 0.41 14.95
CA ASN A 162 -14.22 1.42 14.03
C ASN A 162 -13.87 1.17 12.55
N VAL A 163 -12.88 0.33 12.27
CA VAL A 163 -12.58 -0.15 10.90
C VAL A 163 -13.80 -0.77 10.22
N TYR A 164 -14.69 -1.39 11.00
CA TYR A 164 -15.88 -2.07 10.48
C TYR A 164 -17.10 -1.16 10.34
N THR A 165 -16.99 0.13 10.66
CA THR A 165 -18.12 1.06 10.57
C THR A 165 -18.56 1.29 9.13
N ALA A 166 -19.78 1.80 8.95
CA ALA A 166 -20.35 2.07 7.62
C ALA A 166 -19.58 3.15 6.83
N LYS A 167 -18.80 3.99 7.52
CA LYS A 167 -17.96 5.04 6.93
C LYS A 167 -16.50 4.62 6.74
N ALA A 168 -16.16 3.38 7.08
CA ALA A 168 -14.86 2.78 6.90
C ALA A 168 -14.98 1.54 5.98
N GLN A 169 -14.39 0.41 6.35
CA GLN A 169 -14.36 -0.80 5.53
C GLN A 169 -15.62 -1.68 5.65
N GLY A 170 -16.57 -1.33 6.53
CA GLY A 170 -17.80 -2.11 6.73
C GLY A 170 -18.56 -2.49 5.44
N PRO A 171 -18.81 -1.56 4.50
CA PRO A 171 -19.43 -1.87 3.20
C PRO A 171 -18.60 -2.84 2.34
N PHE A 172 -17.28 -2.84 2.48
CA PHE A 172 -16.39 -3.73 1.75
C PHE A 172 -16.42 -5.14 2.33
N TYR A 173 -16.48 -5.27 3.65
CA TYR A 173 -16.73 -6.55 4.31
C TYR A 173 -18.12 -7.12 3.98
N ALA A 174 -19.15 -6.28 3.84
CA ALA A 174 -20.47 -6.72 3.39
C ALA A 174 -20.40 -7.39 2.00
N GLN A 175 -19.67 -6.78 1.07
CA GLN A 175 -19.45 -7.35 -0.27
C GLN A 175 -18.65 -8.67 -0.20
N VAL A 176 -17.63 -8.77 0.65
CA VAL A 176 -16.87 -10.01 0.82
C VAL A 176 -17.75 -11.14 1.38
N LEU A 177 -18.55 -10.84 2.41
CA LEU A 177 -19.43 -11.80 3.07
C LEU A 177 -20.60 -12.26 2.17
N GLU A 178 -21.04 -11.45 1.21
CA GLU A 178 -22.05 -11.86 0.22
C GLU A 178 -21.56 -13.07 -0.60
N TYR A 179 -20.28 -13.11 -0.96
CA TYR A 179 -19.71 -14.11 -1.86
C TYR A 179 -18.99 -15.25 -1.16
N ALA A 180 -18.16 -14.95 -0.15
CA ALA A 180 -17.02 -15.78 0.18
C ALA A 180 -16.94 -16.14 1.66
N VAL A 181 -17.55 -17.26 2.05
CA VAL A 181 -17.62 -17.65 3.47
C VAL A 181 -17.49 -19.15 3.73
N SER A 182 -17.44 -19.97 2.69
CA SER A 182 -17.34 -21.43 2.79
C SER A 182 -16.11 -21.97 2.06
N GLY A 183 -15.81 -23.26 2.27
CA GLY A 183 -14.66 -23.91 1.63
C GLY A 183 -13.33 -23.24 1.97
N TYR A 184 -12.41 -23.19 1.00
CA TYR A 184 -11.10 -22.57 1.19
C TYR A 184 -11.16 -21.06 1.40
N ASP A 185 -12.13 -20.36 0.79
CA ASP A 185 -12.29 -18.91 0.94
C ASP A 185 -12.60 -18.56 2.41
N GLY A 186 -13.57 -19.27 3.02
CA GLY A 186 -13.87 -19.15 4.45
C GLY A 186 -12.69 -19.53 5.35
N GLN A 187 -11.95 -20.58 5.00
CA GLN A 187 -10.78 -21.02 5.74
C GLN A 187 -9.63 -19.98 5.69
N TYR A 188 -9.40 -19.36 4.54
CA TYR A 188 -8.43 -18.28 4.38
C TYR A 188 -8.83 -17.02 5.16
N LEU A 189 -10.12 -16.64 5.13
CA LEU A 189 -10.62 -15.49 5.88
C LEU A 189 -10.42 -15.70 7.38
N CYS A 190 -10.80 -16.87 7.89
CA CYS A 190 -10.60 -17.24 9.28
C CYS A 190 -9.12 -17.26 9.66
N GLN A 191 -8.27 -17.91 8.85
CA GLN A 191 -6.83 -18.00 9.12
C GLN A 191 -6.14 -16.63 9.15
N ASN A 192 -6.52 -15.70 8.27
CA ASN A 192 -5.85 -14.40 8.15
C ASN A 192 -6.41 -13.33 9.10
N PHE A 193 -7.74 -13.26 9.25
CA PHE A 193 -8.38 -12.13 9.97
C PHE A 193 -8.85 -12.47 11.38
N ILE A 194 -9.05 -13.75 11.68
CA ILE A 194 -9.51 -14.21 12.99
C ILE A 194 -8.43 -15.12 13.56
N ASN A 195 -7.39 -14.54 14.15
CA ASN A 195 -6.24 -15.29 14.67
C ASN A 195 -6.65 -16.40 15.67
N LYS A 196 -7.73 -16.16 16.44
CA LYS A 196 -8.33 -17.14 17.37
C LYS A 196 -8.99 -18.33 16.69
N SER A 197 -9.25 -18.28 15.39
CA SER A 197 -9.84 -19.40 14.64
C SER A 197 -8.89 -20.59 14.51
N GLU A 198 -7.58 -20.36 14.57
CA GLU A 198 -6.55 -21.41 14.38
C GLU A 198 -6.75 -22.21 13.08
N CYS A 199 -7.42 -21.65 12.07
CA CYS A 199 -7.56 -22.29 10.77
C CYS A 199 -6.19 -22.48 10.12
N LYS A 200 -5.94 -23.68 9.61
CA LYS A 200 -4.73 -23.93 8.80
C LYS A 200 -4.86 -23.19 7.47
N ARG A 201 -3.75 -22.64 6.98
CA ARG A 201 -3.69 -22.06 5.64
C ARG A 201 -3.95 -23.18 4.60
N PRO A 202 -4.92 -23.02 3.69
CA PRO A 202 -5.10 -23.97 2.60
C PRO A 202 -3.83 -24.09 1.73
N PRO A 203 -3.60 -25.25 1.08
CA PRO A 203 -2.44 -25.46 0.22
C PRO A 203 -2.51 -24.57 -1.04
N LEU A 204 -1.34 -24.15 -1.52
CA LEU A 204 -1.14 -23.42 -2.76
C LEU A 204 -0.29 -24.29 -3.69
N ASP A 205 -0.89 -24.94 -4.69
CA ASP A 205 -0.16 -25.82 -5.62
C ASP A 205 -0.10 -25.20 -7.02
N PHE A 206 1.04 -24.60 -7.36
CA PHE A 206 1.18 -23.76 -8.56
C PHE A 206 2.32 -24.16 -9.49
N TRP A 207 3.29 -24.94 -9.02
CA TRP A 207 4.53 -25.17 -9.77
C TRP A 207 4.51 -26.53 -10.46
N THR A 208 4.25 -26.53 -11.76
CA THR A 208 4.20 -27.76 -12.58
C THR A 208 5.56 -28.17 -13.15
N LYS A 209 6.60 -27.32 -13.01
CA LYS A 209 7.95 -27.60 -13.53
C LYS A 209 8.96 -27.79 -12.39
N PRO A 210 9.88 -28.77 -12.49
CA PRO A 210 10.92 -28.98 -11.50
C PRO A 210 11.90 -27.81 -11.49
N LYS A 211 12.39 -27.46 -10.29
CA LYS A 211 13.44 -26.46 -10.09
C LYS A 211 14.73 -26.90 -10.81
N PRO A 212 15.41 -26.02 -11.58
CA PRO A 212 16.69 -26.34 -12.19
C PRO A 212 17.76 -26.69 -11.14
N ILE A 213 18.51 -27.78 -11.36
CA ILE A 213 19.45 -28.36 -10.39
C ILE A 213 20.77 -27.56 -10.31
N ASN A 214 21.14 -26.81 -11.35
CA ASN A 214 22.47 -26.18 -11.49
C ASN A 214 22.43 -24.69 -11.90
N ALA A 215 21.41 -23.95 -11.46
CA ALA A 215 21.37 -22.51 -11.73
C ALA A 215 22.51 -21.80 -10.99
N LYS A 216 23.38 -21.09 -11.72
CA LYS A 216 24.40 -20.20 -11.16
C LYS A 216 24.08 -18.76 -11.56
N PRO A 217 24.21 -17.79 -10.64
CA PRO A 217 24.07 -16.38 -11.01
C PRO A 217 25.15 -16.00 -12.02
N PRO A 218 24.85 -15.12 -12.99
CA PRO A 218 25.86 -14.62 -13.91
C PRO A 218 26.97 -13.91 -13.14
N VAL A 219 28.23 -14.14 -13.52
CA VAL A 219 29.37 -13.42 -12.97
C VAL A 219 29.31 -11.98 -13.49
N PRO A 220 29.31 -10.94 -12.63
CA PRO A 220 29.38 -9.55 -13.08
C PRO A 220 30.65 -9.34 -13.90
N LYS A 221 30.51 -8.90 -15.15
CA LYS A 221 31.64 -8.60 -16.05
C LYS A 221 31.59 -7.13 -16.44
N GLY A 222 32.65 -6.39 -16.14
CA GLY A 222 32.90 -5.05 -16.69
C GLY A 222 32.58 -3.87 -15.78
N THR A 223 32.79 -2.67 -16.34
CA THR A 223 32.56 -1.35 -15.75
C THR A 223 31.23 -0.71 -16.20
N ASP A 224 30.51 -1.32 -17.15
CA ASP A 224 29.17 -0.87 -17.61
C ASP A 224 28.12 -1.13 -16.52
N ARG A 225 28.01 -0.17 -15.59
CA ARG A 225 27.08 -0.18 -14.47
C ARG A 225 25.90 0.73 -14.79
N ILE A 226 24.73 0.37 -14.28
CA ILE A 226 23.55 1.24 -14.28
C ILE A 226 23.25 1.71 -12.86
N LYS A 227 22.84 2.97 -12.72
CA LYS A 227 22.33 3.53 -11.48
C LYS A 227 20.82 3.34 -11.44
N VAL A 228 20.32 2.69 -10.40
CA VAL A 228 18.90 2.45 -10.18
C VAL A 228 18.51 3.05 -8.84
N LEU A 229 17.60 4.02 -8.85
CA LEU A 229 16.98 4.51 -7.63
C LEU A 229 15.84 3.57 -7.25
N HIS A 230 15.80 3.08 -6.01
CA HIS A 230 14.72 2.26 -5.50
C HIS A 230 14.12 2.93 -4.27
N MET A 231 12.82 3.24 -4.35
CA MET A 231 12.05 3.90 -3.30
C MET A 231 10.81 3.07 -2.96
N SER A 232 10.31 3.21 -1.74
CA SER A 232 9.10 2.53 -1.26
C SER A 232 8.56 3.31 -0.06
N ASP A 233 7.28 3.09 0.29
CA ASP A 233 6.70 3.49 1.58
C ASP A 233 6.95 4.96 1.90
N PHE A 234 6.68 5.83 0.92
CA PHE A 234 6.91 7.27 1.08
C PHE A 234 5.94 7.88 2.10
N HIS A 235 4.71 7.34 2.18
CA HIS A 235 3.66 7.73 3.11
C HIS A 235 3.63 9.24 3.37
N ILE A 236 3.37 10.03 2.33
CA ILE A 236 3.25 11.47 2.51
C ILE A 236 2.01 11.75 3.35
N ASP A 237 2.18 12.56 4.40
CA ASP A 237 1.09 13.14 5.18
C ASP A 237 0.93 14.64 4.83
N PRO A 238 0.12 14.97 3.82
CA PRO A 238 -0.27 16.34 3.52
C PRO A 238 -0.93 17.07 4.70
N ARG A 239 -1.49 16.35 5.69
CA ARG A 239 -2.26 16.89 6.82
C ARG A 239 -1.44 17.00 8.11
N HIS A 240 -0.14 16.71 8.08
CA HIS A 240 0.78 16.86 9.22
C HIS A 240 0.64 18.25 9.87
N ALA A 241 0.68 18.30 11.20
CA ALA A 241 0.53 19.54 11.96
C ALA A 241 1.77 19.79 12.84
N THR A 242 2.71 20.62 12.39
CA THR A 242 3.87 21.02 13.22
C THR A 242 3.40 21.57 14.58
N GLY A 243 3.98 21.07 15.67
CA GLY A 243 3.64 21.43 17.04
C GLY A 243 2.49 20.62 17.68
N SER A 244 1.79 19.78 16.91
CA SER A 244 0.83 18.81 17.45
C SER A 244 1.51 17.67 18.24
N GLU A 245 0.72 16.80 18.86
CA GLU A 245 1.23 15.69 19.68
C GLU A 245 1.96 14.64 18.83
N GLY A 246 3.26 14.47 19.08
CA GLY A 246 4.11 13.48 18.44
C GLY A 246 4.14 12.13 19.17
N ASN A 247 3.70 12.06 20.43
CA ASN A 247 3.70 10.83 21.24
C ASN A 247 2.28 10.44 21.67
N CYS A 248 1.38 10.31 20.70
CA CYS A 248 0.00 9.90 20.93
C CYS A 248 -0.10 8.39 21.22
N THR A 249 -1.23 7.96 21.80
CA THR A 249 -1.50 6.54 22.13
C THR A 249 -2.44 5.85 21.14
N SER A 250 -2.86 6.55 20.09
CA SER A 250 -3.87 6.08 19.14
C SER A 250 -3.49 6.44 17.71
N GLY A 251 -3.45 5.45 16.81
CA GLY A 251 -3.32 5.67 15.37
C GLY A 251 -2.11 6.51 14.95
N LEU A 252 -2.29 7.28 13.87
CA LEU A 252 -1.29 8.19 13.29
C LEU A 252 -1.20 9.49 14.11
N CYS A 253 -0.07 9.73 14.77
CA CYS A 253 0.15 10.95 15.55
C CYS A 253 0.38 12.17 14.64
N CYS A 254 0.81 13.29 15.23
CA CYS A 254 1.31 14.45 14.49
C CYS A 254 0.23 15.18 13.67
N ARG A 255 -1.01 15.00 14.09
CA ARG A 255 -2.20 15.60 13.52
C ARG A 255 -2.98 16.32 14.58
N ARG A 256 -3.65 17.39 14.16
CA ARG A 256 -4.61 18.08 15.02
C ARG A 256 -5.76 17.15 15.33
N GLY A 257 -6.18 17.10 16.60
CA GLY A 257 -7.28 16.24 17.02
C GLY A 257 -6.88 14.80 17.32
N ASN A 258 -5.57 14.48 17.30
CA ASN A 258 -5.07 13.22 17.82
C ASN A 258 -3.94 13.46 18.85
N PRO A 259 -4.20 13.23 20.16
CA PRO A 259 -5.45 12.70 20.71
C PRO A 259 -6.58 13.75 20.66
N VAL A 260 -7.85 13.34 20.82
CA VAL A 260 -9.02 14.25 20.71
C VAL A 260 -8.93 15.42 21.69
N GLU A 261 -8.31 15.19 22.85
CA GLU A 261 -8.04 16.19 23.88
C GLU A 261 -7.19 17.36 23.35
N SER A 262 -6.41 17.15 22.28
CA SER A 262 -5.63 18.20 21.62
C SER A 262 -6.47 19.29 20.95
N LEU A 263 -7.79 19.08 20.84
CA LEU A 263 -8.73 20.13 20.41
C LEU A 263 -9.03 21.15 21.51
N ASN A 264 -8.74 20.84 22.77
CA ASN A 264 -8.94 21.77 23.89
C ASN A 264 -7.86 22.86 23.90
N SER A 265 -8.25 24.10 24.19
CA SER A 265 -7.34 25.25 24.18
C SER A 265 -6.22 25.20 25.23
N ASN A 266 -6.39 24.42 26.30
CA ASN A 266 -5.41 24.24 27.38
C ASN A 266 -4.55 22.98 27.20
N TYR A 267 -4.74 22.22 26.12
CA TYR A 267 -3.93 21.04 25.85
C TYR A 267 -2.49 21.45 25.52
N THR A 268 -1.53 20.77 26.15
CA THR A 268 -0.11 20.91 25.85
C THR A 268 0.39 19.58 25.35
N ALA A 269 0.90 19.55 24.11
CA ALA A 269 1.53 18.36 23.56
C ALA A 269 2.71 17.93 24.45
N SER A 270 2.73 16.66 24.84
CA SER A 270 3.84 16.09 25.59
C SER A 270 5.12 16.09 24.77
N VAL A 271 5.00 15.83 23.47
CA VAL A 271 6.07 16.01 22.48
C VAL A 271 5.52 16.87 21.33
N PRO A 272 5.81 18.18 21.27
CA PRO A 272 5.42 18.99 20.13
C PRO A 272 6.23 18.55 18.89
N VAL A 273 5.52 18.07 17.87
CA VAL A 273 6.16 17.49 16.70
C VAL A 273 6.97 18.52 15.88
N PRO A 274 8.24 18.25 15.55
CA PRO A 274 9.03 19.10 14.66
C PRO A 274 8.51 19.15 13.22
N ARG A 275 8.98 20.14 12.46
CA ARG A 275 8.65 20.33 11.04
C ARG A 275 8.95 19.11 10.16
N TYR A 276 10.02 18.38 10.46
CA TYR A 276 10.46 17.21 9.69
C TYR A 276 9.94 15.89 10.26
N GLY A 277 8.94 15.94 11.15
CA GLY A 277 8.27 14.74 11.67
C GLY A 277 8.87 14.22 12.98
N TYR A 278 8.36 13.07 13.38
CA TYR A 278 8.71 12.33 14.60
C TYR A 278 8.38 10.85 14.42
N PHE A 279 8.81 9.99 15.33
CA PHE A 279 8.82 8.53 15.14
C PHE A 279 7.44 7.89 14.95
N LEU A 280 6.35 8.53 15.37
CA LEU A 280 4.98 8.04 15.24
C LEU A 280 4.15 8.82 14.20
N CYS A 281 4.81 9.60 13.35
CA CYS A 281 4.19 10.29 12.21
C CYS A 281 4.49 9.55 10.91
N ASP A 282 3.66 9.83 9.91
CA ASP A 282 4.00 9.70 8.50
C ASP A 282 4.79 10.92 8.00
N THR A 283 5.26 10.88 6.75
CA THR A 283 6.21 11.83 6.18
C THR A 283 5.59 13.21 5.95
N PRO A 284 5.99 14.28 6.68
CA PRO A 284 5.51 15.62 6.40
C PRO A 284 6.06 16.13 5.06
N GLY A 285 5.40 17.11 4.44
CA GLY A 285 5.83 17.67 3.15
C GLY A 285 7.27 18.18 3.17
N ALA A 286 7.70 18.76 4.30
CA ALA A 286 9.07 19.23 4.49
C ALA A 286 10.11 18.09 4.51
N LEU A 287 9.81 16.96 5.17
CA LEU A 287 10.70 15.78 5.15
C LEU A 287 10.75 15.15 3.76
N GLY A 288 9.59 15.00 3.12
CA GLY A 288 9.50 14.47 1.77
C GLY A 288 10.30 15.31 0.76
N ALA A 289 10.17 16.63 0.83
CA ALA A 289 10.95 17.55 -0.01
C ALA A 289 12.46 17.46 0.27
N ALA A 290 12.85 17.47 1.54
CA ALA A 290 14.26 17.32 1.94
C ALA A 290 14.87 16.00 1.45
N ALA A 291 14.12 14.90 1.50
CA ALA A 291 14.56 13.60 0.99
C ALA A 291 14.78 13.67 -0.54
N VAL A 292 13.86 14.28 -1.29
CA VAL A 292 13.98 14.44 -2.74
C VAL A 292 15.17 15.33 -3.12
N GLU A 293 15.45 16.41 -2.40
CA GLU A 293 16.65 17.24 -2.62
C GLU A 293 17.95 16.49 -2.27
N ALA A 294 17.92 15.68 -1.21
CA ALA A 294 19.09 14.97 -0.71
C ALA A 294 19.56 13.86 -1.66
N ILE A 295 18.63 13.14 -2.31
CA ILE A 295 18.95 11.98 -3.16
C ILE A 295 20.07 12.29 -4.15
N PRO A 296 19.93 13.25 -5.09
CA PRO A 296 20.95 13.47 -6.11
C PRO A 296 22.29 13.92 -5.52
N VAL A 297 22.26 14.70 -4.44
CA VAL A 297 23.45 15.16 -3.73
C VAL A 297 24.21 13.96 -3.15
N LEU A 298 23.53 13.12 -2.37
CA LEU A 298 24.15 11.98 -1.68
C LEU A 298 24.61 10.89 -2.65
N THR A 299 23.91 10.72 -3.78
CA THR A 299 24.29 9.72 -4.79
C THR A 299 25.31 10.24 -5.80
N GLY A 300 25.68 11.52 -5.75
CA GLY A 300 26.58 12.13 -6.73
C GLY A 300 26.02 12.04 -8.14
N THR A 301 24.71 12.22 -8.31
CA THR A 301 24.05 12.20 -9.62
C THR A 301 23.62 13.61 -9.99
N ASP A 302 23.72 13.93 -11.28
CA ASP A 302 23.28 15.21 -11.85
C ASP A 302 22.63 14.98 -13.23
N GLU A 303 22.46 16.04 -14.01
CA GLU A 303 21.91 15.98 -15.37
C GLU A 303 22.75 15.16 -16.36
N ASN A 304 24.06 15.01 -16.12
CA ASN A 304 25.00 14.29 -16.97
C ASN A 304 25.23 12.84 -16.50
N ASP A 305 25.00 12.56 -15.21
CA ASP A 305 25.19 11.24 -14.59
C ASP A 305 23.98 10.83 -13.73
N ALA A 306 22.79 10.92 -14.33
CA ALA A 306 21.50 10.62 -13.73
C ALA A 306 21.25 9.12 -13.52
N PHE A 307 20.21 8.79 -12.73
CA PHE A 307 19.70 7.43 -12.64
C PHE A 307 19.20 6.93 -14.00
N ASN A 308 19.54 5.70 -14.37
CA ASN A 308 19.04 5.07 -15.59
C ASN A 308 17.57 4.68 -15.47
N MET A 309 17.09 4.41 -14.27
CA MET A 309 15.68 4.18 -13.97
C MET A 309 15.42 4.38 -12.47
N THR A 310 14.16 4.65 -12.14
CA THR A 310 13.65 4.55 -10.78
C THR A 310 12.66 3.40 -10.68
N ILE A 311 12.70 2.70 -9.56
CA ILE A 311 11.69 1.72 -9.15
C ILE A 311 11.03 2.26 -7.88
N PHE A 312 9.71 2.36 -7.90
CA PHE A 312 8.92 2.74 -6.74
C PHE A 312 7.94 1.62 -6.39
N THR A 313 7.95 1.12 -5.15
CA THR A 313 7.15 -0.06 -4.76
C THR A 313 5.83 0.24 -4.05
N GLY A 314 5.34 1.47 -4.14
CA GLY A 314 4.03 1.87 -3.63
C GLY A 314 4.06 2.36 -2.19
N ASP A 315 2.86 2.55 -1.64
CA ASP A 315 2.59 3.10 -0.31
C ASP A 315 2.98 4.59 -0.21
N MET A 316 2.24 5.38 -0.97
CA MET A 316 2.30 6.85 -1.02
C MET A 316 1.45 7.50 0.04
N VAL A 317 0.30 6.91 0.37
CA VAL A 317 -0.75 7.52 1.19
C VAL A 317 -0.44 7.30 2.67
N SER A 318 -0.60 8.33 3.50
CA SER A 318 -0.51 8.22 4.96
C SER A 318 -1.54 7.26 5.59
N HIS A 319 -1.25 6.82 6.80
CA HIS A 319 -2.03 5.92 7.66
C HIS A 319 -3.20 6.63 8.36
N ASP A 320 -3.93 7.46 7.62
CA ASP A 320 -5.17 8.07 8.10
C ASP A 320 -6.15 6.99 8.56
N PRO A 321 -6.99 7.28 9.58
CA PRO A 321 -8.16 6.45 9.84
C PRO A 321 -8.99 6.27 8.57
N TYR A 322 -9.50 5.07 8.35
CA TYR A 322 -10.23 4.68 7.13
C TYR A 322 -11.41 5.58 6.76
N TYR A 323 -12.03 6.20 7.76
CA TYR A 323 -13.16 7.11 7.61
C TYR A 323 -12.73 8.56 7.32
N GLU A 324 -11.44 8.91 7.41
CA GLU A 324 -10.89 10.22 7.03
C GLU A 324 -10.26 10.22 5.63
N LEU A 325 -10.05 9.02 5.05
CA LEU A 325 -9.62 8.83 3.67
C LEU A 325 -10.77 9.11 2.70
N SER A 326 -10.44 9.54 1.49
CA SER A 326 -11.35 9.73 0.35
C SER A 326 -10.62 9.40 -0.95
N ARG A 327 -11.34 9.11 -2.04
CA ARG A 327 -10.73 8.91 -3.37
C ARG A 327 -9.88 10.11 -3.77
N ASP A 328 -10.41 11.31 -3.56
CA ASP A 328 -9.71 12.57 -3.82
C ASP A 328 -8.38 12.67 -3.08
N TYR A 329 -8.32 12.21 -1.83
CA TYR A 329 -7.09 12.25 -1.04
C TYR A 329 -6.03 11.31 -1.62
N ILE A 330 -6.42 10.09 -1.99
CA ILE A 330 -5.53 9.11 -2.64
C ILE A 330 -4.99 9.69 -3.95
N GLU A 331 -5.87 10.17 -4.82
CA GLU A 331 -5.50 10.73 -6.13
C GLU A 331 -4.63 11.98 -5.99
N TYR A 332 -4.89 12.83 -4.99
CA TYR A 332 -4.02 13.96 -4.68
C TYR A 332 -2.60 13.51 -4.34
N THR A 333 -2.44 12.52 -3.45
CA THR A 333 -1.10 12.02 -3.07
C THR A 333 -0.37 11.41 -4.26
N GLU A 334 -1.08 10.62 -5.08
CA GLU A 334 -0.57 10.03 -6.31
C GLU A 334 -0.07 11.11 -7.27
N THR A 335 -0.93 12.09 -7.60
CA THR A 335 -0.60 13.20 -8.49
C THR A 335 0.60 13.99 -7.97
N THR A 336 0.62 14.29 -6.68
CA THR A 336 1.65 15.11 -6.05
C THR A 336 3.02 14.44 -6.17
N LEU A 337 3.12 13.17 -5.76
CA LEU A 337 4.41 12.48 -5.69
C LEU A 337 4.93 12.08 -7.07
N TYR A 338 4.08 11.58 -7.97
CA TYR A 338 4.53 11.25 -9.31
C TYR A 338 4.97 12.50 -10.09
N ASN A 339 4.26 13.63 -9.96
CA ASN A 339 4.71 14.88 -10.57
C ASN A 339 6.02 15.36 -9.97
N LEU A 340 6.17 15.32 -8.64
CA LEU A 340 7.40 15.70 -7.96
C LEU A 340 8.59 14.87 -8.46
N TRP A 341 8.48 13.54 -8.43
CA TRP A 341 9.57 12.67 -8.89
C TRP A 341 9.83 12.82 -10.38
N LYS A 342 8.79 12.98 -11.21
CA LYS A 342 8.95 13.19 -12.64
C LYS A 342 9.73 14.47 -12.95
N GLN A 343 9.51 15.53 -12.17
CA GLN A 343 10.20 16.81 -12.33
C GLN A 343 11.62 16.82 -11.73
N THR A 344 11.88 16.00 -10.71
CA THR A 344 13.14 16.05 -9.93
C THR A 344 14.04 14.83 -10.18
N LEU A 345 13.61 13.64 -9.77
CA LEU A 345 14.42 12.42 -9.78
C LEU A 345 14.42 11.69 -11.13
N ASN A 346 13.39 11.92 -11.95
CA ASN A 346 13.13 11.23 -13.22
C ASN A 346 12.79 12.17 -14.40
N PRO A 347 13.49 13.31 -14.59
CA PRO A 347 13.20 14.21 -15.70
C PRO A 347 13.39 13.51 -17.05
N THR A 348 14.47 12.74 -17.19
CA THR A 348 14.88 12.08 -18.43
C THR A 348 14.84 10.55 -18.38
N SER A 349 14.64 9.96 -17.20
CA SER A 349 14.64 8.51 -16.99
C SER A 349 13.25 7.94 -16.67
N PRO A 350 12.99 6.65 -16.96
CA PRO A 350 11.72 6.01 -16.65
C PRO A 350 11.57 5.76 -15.13
N LEU A 351 10.36 5.99 -14.63
CA LEU A 351 9.90 5.55 -13.32
C LEU A 351 9.01 4.32 -13.48
N TYR A 352 9.35 3.24 -12.77
CA TYR A 352 8.60 2.00 -12.74
C TYR A 352 7.93 1.85 -11.39
N ALA A 353 6.62 2.11 -11.33
CA ALA A 353 5.84 2.03 -10.11
C ALA A 353 5.10 0.69 -9.97
N ALA A 354 5.13 0.13 -8.77
CA ALA A 354 4.15 -0.83 -8.29
C ALA A 354 3.17 -0.11 -7.35
N ILE A 355 2.03 -0.75 -7.10
CA ILE A 355 0.98 -0.20 -6.26
C ILE A 355 1.02 -0.88 -4.90
N GLY A 356 1.10 -0.10 -3.84
CA GLY A 356 1.10 -0.54 -2.44
C GLY A 356 -0.30 -0.76 -1.88
N ASN A 357 -0.40 -1.33 -0.68
CA ASN A 357 -1.70 -1.60 -0.04
C ASN A 357 -2.42 -0.35 0.45
N HIS A 358 -1.70 0.77 0.67
CA HIS A 358 -2.28 2.07 1.04
C HIS A 358 -2.75 2.89 -0.17
N ASP A 359 -2.34 2.53 -1.38
CA ASP A 359 -2.61 3.28 -2.61
C ASP A 359 -3.99 2.97 -3.21
N SER A 360 -5.01 2.77 -2.39
CA SER A 360 -6.40 2.59 -2.83
C SER A 360 -7.36 3.16 -1.83
N TYR A 361 -8.46 3.74 -2.32
CA TYR A 361 -9.55 4.16 -1.45
C TYR A 361 -10.17 2.95 -0.76
N GLN A 362 -10.24 3.03 0.58
CA GLN A 362 -10.31 1.87 1.46
C GLN A 362 -9.14 0.92 1.18
N GLN A 363 -8.02 1.21 1.85
CA GLN A 363 -6.77 0.46 1.73
C GLN A 363 -7.01 -1.04 1.88
N ALA A 364 -6.12 -1.81 1.26
CA ALA A 364 -6.17 -3.26 1.35
C ALA A 364 -7.49 -3.90 0.85
N PHE A 365 -8.12 -3.31 -0.19
CA PHE A 365 -9.16 -3.96 -1.00
C PHE A 365 -8.87 -3.84 -2.50
N ASP A 366 -8.50 -4.98 -3.13
CA ASP A 366 -8.17 -5.03 -4.57
C ASP A 366 -8.75 -6.29 -5.24
N PRO A 367 -10.06 -6.31 -5.54
CA PRO A 367 -10.75 -7.49 -6.11
C PRO A 367 -10.29 -7.78 -7.55
N PRO A 368 -10.05 -9.04 -7.95
CA PRO A 368 -9.61 -9.38 -9.32
C PRO A 368 -10.68 -9.01 -10.37
N LEU A 369 -10.29 -8.71 -11.61
CA LEU A 369 -11.25 -8.46 -12.71
C LEU A 369 -11.39 -9.66 -13.65
N PRO A 370 -12.60 -9.90 -14.21
CA PRO A 370 -13.86 -9.21 -13.94
C PRO A 370 -14.55 -9.78 -12.68
N PHE A 371 -14.68 -8.97 -11.63
CA PHE A 371 -15.54 -9.31 -10.49
C PHE A 371 -16.95 -8.82 -10.78
N PRO A 372 -17.99 -9.66 -10.62
CA PRO A 372 -19.35 -9.15 -10.61
C PRO A 372 -19.53 -8.24 -9.39
N ILE A 373 -20.13 -7.06 -9.59
CA ILE A 373 -20.51 -6.03 -8.58
C ILE A 373 -19.51 -4.85 -8.39
N ASN A 374 -20.07 -3.74 -7.89
CA ASN A 374 -19.51 -2.45 -7.48
C ASN A 374 -18.17 -2.47 -6.71
N LEU A 375 -17.69 -3.63 -6.25
CA LEU A 375 -16.33 -3.83 -5.76
C LEU A 375 -15.27 -3.29 -6.77
N GLY A 376 -15.54 -3.43 -8.06
CA GLY A 376 -14.70 -2.86 -9.12
C GLY A 376 -14.78 -1.33 -9.26
N ASN A 377 -15.89 -0.70 -8.84
CA ASN A 377 -16.10 0.76 -8.85
C ASN A 377 -15.42 1.46 -7.66
N ASN A 378 -14.87 0.69 -6.72
CA ASN A 378 -14.13 1.20 -5.56
C ASN A 378 -12.62 1.38 -5.82
N ARG A 379 -12.12 1.01 -7.01
CA ARG A 379 -10.71 1.17 -7.42
C ARG A 379 -10.31 2.56 -7.93
N VAL A 380 -11.18 3.54 -7.76
CA VAL A 380 -10.85 4.91 -8.18
C VAL A 380 -9.73 5.42 -7.27
N GLY A 381 -8.62 5.86 -7.87
CA GLY A 381 -7.42 6.28 -7.16
C GLY A 381 -6.07 5.68 -7.59
N THR A 382 -6.00 4.84 -8.64
CA THR A 382 -4.70 4.30 -9.12
C THR A 382 -4.55 4.10 -10.62
N MET A 383 -5.60 4.32 -11.42
CA MET A 383 -5.54 4.05 -12.87
C MET A 383 -5.46 5.28 -13.76
N SER A 384 -5.82 6.48 -13.28
CA SER A 384 -5.86 7.68 -14.12
C SER A 384 -4.46 8.17 -14.45
N ILE A 385 -3.56 8.30 -13.47
CA ILE A 385 -2.26 8.98 -13.66
C ILE A 385 -1.15 8.05 -14.16
N LEU A 386 -1.23 6.74 -13.89
CA LEU A 386 -0.34 5.76 -14.51
C LEU A 386 -0.47 5.72 -16.05
N GLN A 387 -1.51 6.35 -16.62
CA GLN A 387 -1.63 6.54 -18.08
C GLN A 387 -0.67 7.59 -18.64
N ASP A 388 -0.34 8.65 -17.88
CA ASP A 388 0.53 9.75 -18.30
C ASP A 388 2.02 9.52 -18.00
N CYS A 389 2.36 8.68 -17.00
CA CYS A 389 3.75 8.33 -16.68
C CYS A 389 4.44 7.39 -17.70
N GLY A 390 3.82 7.15 -18.86
CA GLY A 390 4.43 6.53 -20.03
C GLY A 390 4.16 5.03 -20.16
N LYS A 391 3.38 4.67 -21.19
CA LYS A 391 3.22 3.30 -21.72
C LYS A 391 3.05 2.18 -20.67
N ALA A 392 2.42 2.44 -19.53
CA ALA A 392 2.05 1.44 -18.52
C ALA A 392 0.68 0.79 -18.79
N ARG A 393 0.13 0.97 -20.00
CA ARG A 393 -1.22 0.55 -20.37
C ARG A 393 -1.43 -0.97 -20.35
N ASP A 394 -0.39 -1.76 -20.60
CA ASP A 394 -0.55 -3.20 -20.90
C ASP A 394 -0.30 -4.15 -19.71
N GLY A 395 0.01 -3.63 -18.50
CA GLY A 395 0.37 -4.47 -17.33
C GLY A 395 -0.29 -4.11 -16.00
N LEU A 396 -1.12 -3.08 -15.97
CA LEU A 396 -1.68 -2.50 -14.74
C LEU A 396 -2.63 -3.43 -13.96
N MET A 397 -3.02 -4.56 -14.56
CA MET A 397 -3.99 -5.52 -14.02
C MET A 397 -3.33 -6.65 -13.21
N GLY A 398 -2.03 -6.52 -12.90
CA GLY A 398 -1.38 -7.36 -11.91
C GLY A 398 0.10 -7.70 -12.15
N LYS A 399 0.60 -7.41 -13.35
CA LYS A 399 2.00 -7.68 -13.70
C LYS A 399 2.43 -6.81 -14.87
N LEU A 400 3.41 -5.92 -14.66
CA LEU A 400 4.10 -5.24 -15.75
C LEU A 400 5.39 -5.99 -16.07
N LEU A 401 5.49 -6.58 -17.26
CA LEU A 401 6.75 -7.12 -17.77
C LEU A 401 7.35 -6.15 -18.78
N LYS A 402 8.52 -5.59 -18.46
CA LYS A 402 9.27 -4.70 -19.36
C LYS A 402 10.63 -5.29 -19.67
N ARG A 403 10.91 -5.55 -20.95
CA ARG A 403 12.27 -5.88 -21.40
C ARG A 403 13.11 -4.60 -21.42
N LEU A 404 14.14 -4.55 -20.58
CA LEU A 404 15.05 -3.40 -20.42
C LEU A 404 16.29 -3.53 -21.33
N ARG A 405 16.80 -4.76 -21.49
CA ARG A 405 17.88 -5.13 -22.41
C ARG A 405 17.55 -6.52 -23.01
N PRO A 406 18.24 -6.99 -24.08
CA PRO A 406 17.98 -8.32 -24.64
C PRO A 406 18.00 -9.44 -23.60
N THR A 407 18.83 -9.29 -22.59
CA THR A 407 19.02 -10.24 -21.49
C THR A 407 18.38 -9.79 -20.18
N MET A 408 17.74 -8.63 -20.10
CA MET A 408 17.21 -8.06 -18.86
C MET A 408 15.72 -7.76 -18.99
N ALA A 409 14.91 -8.34 -18.10
CA ALA A 409 13.52 -7.97 -17.95
C ALA A 409 13.24 -7.54 -16.51
N LEU A 410 12.45 -6.47 -16.37
CA LEU A 410 11.85 -6.01 -15.13
C LEU A 410 10.42 -6.53 -15.07
N THR A 411 10.05 -7.08 -13.92
CA THR A 411 8.69 -7.47 -13.63
C THR A 411 8.21 -6.80 -12.36
N LEU A 412 7.15 -5.99 -12.46
CA LEU A 412 6.47 -5.40 -11.30
C LEU A 412 5.18 -6.16 -11.04
N PHE A 413 4.96 -6.55 -9.80
CA PHE A 413 3.78 -7.30 -9.37
C PHE A 413 2.88 -6.41 -8.54
N ASN A 414 1.57 -6.53 -8.74
CA ASN A 414 0.61 -6.01 -7.78
C ASN A 414 0.52 -7.00 -6.61
N MET A 415 1.34 -6.76 -5.59
CA MET A 415 1.44 -7.65 -4.43
C MET A 415 0.18 -7.62 -3.55
N ARG A 416 -0.69 -6.61 -3.70
CA ARG A 416 -1.99 -6.56 -3.01
C ARG A 416 -2.74 -7.87 -3.21
N GLN A 417 -2.78 -8.39 -4.44
CA GLN A 417 -3.49 -9.65 -4.76
C GLN A 417 -2.98 -10.91 -4.03
N THR A 418 -1.84 -10.81 -3.34
CA THR A 418 -1.26 -11.89 -2.53
C THR A 418 -1.14 -11.54 -1.05
N SER A 419 -1.54 -10.32 -0.67
CA SER A 419 -1.42 -9.82 0.70
C SER A 419 -2.42 -10.51 1.63
N ARG A 420 -1.94 -10.82 2.84
CA ARG A 420 -2.76 -11.39 3.92
C ARG A 420 -3.73 -10.37 4.53
N SER A 421 -3.55 -9.08 4.25
CA SER A 421 -4.41 -8.00 4.72
C SER A 421 -5.64 -7.78 3.86
N LEU A 422 -5.77 -8.42 2.68
CA LEU A 422 -6.95 -8.27 1.82
C LEU A 422 -7.97 -9.39 2.03
N PRO A 423 -9.22 -9.07 2.43
CA PRO A 423 -10.30 -10.06 2.42
C PRO A 423 -10.79 -10.37 0.99
N SER A 424 -10.68 -9.41 0.06
CA SER A 424 -11.29 -9.50 -1.29
C SER A 424 -10.56 -10.41 -2.28
N THR A 425 -9.29 -10.75 -2.05
CA THR A 425 -8.47 -11.58 -2.96
C THR A 425 -8.46 -13.04 -2.57
N LEU A 426 -9.14 -13.35 -1.46
CA LEU A 426 -9.44 -14.70 -1.01
C LEU A 426 -10.69 -15.26 -1.68
N ILE A 427 -11.35 -14.48 -2.54
CA ILE A 427 -12.56 -14.88 -3.25
C ILE A 427 -12.20 -15.42 -4.63
N SER A 428 -12.73 -16.60 -4.92
CA SER A 428 -12.37 -17.50 -6.01
C SER A 428 -11.09 -18.28 -5.70
N GLY A 429 -11.24 -19.55 -5.32
CA GLY A 429 -10.16 -20.54 -5.26
C GLY A 429 -9.38 -20.74 -6.56
N THR A 430 -9.70 -20.00 -7.62
CA THR A 430 -8.76 -19.62 -8.65
C THR A 430 -7.97 -18.41 -8.18
N ALA A 431 -6.75 -18.63 -7.66
CA ALA A 431 -5.73 -17.58 -7.65
C ALA A 431 -5.85 -16.78 -8.95
N PRO A 432 -5.82 -15.44 -8.96
CA PRO A 432 -5.80 -14.68 -10.20
C PRO A 432 -4.70 -15.30 -11.07
N THR A 433 -5.13 -16.04 -12.09
CA THR A 433 -4.35 -17.13 -12.71
C THR A 433 -3.13 -16.60 -13.46
N SER A 434 -3.00 -15.27 -13.53
CA SER A 434 -1.90 -14.53 -14.13
C SER A 434 -0.88 -13.94 -13.14
N LEU A 435 -1.15 -13.85 -11.82
CA LEU A 435 -0.21 -13.20 -10.87
C LEU A 435 0.62 -14.16 -10.03
N LEU A 436 0.04 -15.24 -9.50
CA LEU A 436 0.73 -16.13 -8.55
C LEU A 436 1.69 -17.14 -9.20
N THR A 437 1.76 -17.19 -10.54
CA THR A 437 2.86 -17.85 -11.28
C THR A 437 4.21 -17.14 -11.09
N SER A 438 4.26 -16.11 -10.24
CA SER A 438 5.46 -15.35 -9.94
C SER A 438 5.44 -14.91 -8.48
N THR A 439 5.84 -15.82 -7.59
CA THR A 439 6.10 -15.48 -6.20
C THR A 439 7.31 -14.54 -6.13
N LEU A 440 7.06 -13.32 -5.63
CA LEU A 440 7.95 -12.54 -4.77
C LEU A 440 9.33 -12.16 -5.37
N LEU A 441 9.41 -11.01 -6.04
CA LEU A 441 10.59 -10.14 -6.16
C LEU A 441 10.31 -9.06 -7.22
N ILE A 442 10.87 -7.87 -7.08
CA ILE A 442 11.37 -7.16 -8.27
C ILE A 442 12.41 -8.09 -8.90
N LEU A 443 12.00 -8.87 -9.88
CA LEU A 443 12.88 -9.80 -10.57
C LEU A 443 13.47 -9.06 -11.76
N ILE A 444 14.64 -8.46 -11.54
CA ILE A 444 15.58 -8.18 -12.62
C ILE A 444 16.17 -9.52 -13.02
N THR A 445 15.64 -10.12 -14.08
CA THR A 445 16.16 -11.38 -14.60
C THR A 445 17.24 -11.08 -15.63
N LEU A 446 18.47 -11.51 -15.37
CA LEU A 446 19.57 -11.51 -16.34
C LEU A 446 19.64 -12.90 -17.01
N ALA A 447 19.10 -13.02 -18.22
CA ALA A 447 19.27 -14.22 -19.03
C ALA A 447 20.66 -14.21 -19.67
N SER A 448 21.51 -15.20 -19.39
CA SER A 448 22.73 -15.39 -20.20
C SER A 448 22.31 -15.82 -21.61
N SER A 449 22.74 -15.08 -22.63
CA SER A 449 22.67 -15.51 -24.03
C SER A 449 23.61 -16.70 -24.23
N ASN A 450 23.14 -17.89 -23.86
CA ASN A 450 23.64 -19.20 -24.27
C ASN A 450 22.54 -20.20 -23.90
N PHE A 451 21.53 -20.29 -24.77
CA PHE A 451 20.69 -21.45 -24.92
C PHE A 451 20.92 -22.02 -26.31
#